data_AF-A0A171DF39-F1
#
_entry.id   AF-A0A171DF39-F1
#
_cell.length_a   1.000
_cell.length_b   1.000
_cell.length_c   1.000
_cell.angle_alpha   90.00
_cell.angle_beta   90.00
_cell.angle_gamma   90.00
#
_symmetry.space_group_name_H-M   'P 1'
#
loop_
_entity.id
_entity.type
_entity.pdbx_description
1 polymer ?
#
loop_
_entity_poly.entity_id
_entity_poly.type
_entity_poly.pdbx_seq_one_letter_code
_entity_poly.pdbx_strand_id
1 'polypeptide(L)'
;MPWNLAPKVVMAGGYAQDLSQVPVNSSDLPRPAITAADVTDRETLTTFVEAAVQAFRAAYVAGGWSSLSATRNTFRAEGSGSVHVWVVSDEGYYIVFHGSQQHREGECANLGREDVNGIQFVRELIAAGAAGGGYVEYAYNNPEIESDEDTRSSKVGYATSFTLPGRDKNPFIVGSGIYHGSELPMALPFVARVAKDALNVPLVTLHFHPSFFWRAQ
;
A
#
# COMPACT_ATOMS: atom_id res chain seq x y z
N MET A 1 -54.03 -31.48 -4.48
CA MET A 1 -52.75 -31.08 -3.83
C MET A 1 -52.21 -32.28 -3.06
N PRO A 2 -50.89 -32.53 -2.94
CA PRO A 2 -49.74 -31.60 -3.01
C PRO A 2 -48.75 -31.87 -4.17
N TRP A 3 -48.30 -30.84 -4.92
CA TRP A 3 -47.08 -30.01 -4.76
C TRP A 3 -45.77 -30.67 -5.26
N ASN A 4 -45.49 -30.57 -6.57
CA ASN A 4 -44.13 -30.64 -7.12
C ASN A 4 -43.57 -29.21 -7.16
N LEU A 5 -42.88 -28.79 -6.11
CA LEU A 5 -42.07 -27.57 -6.13
C LEU A 5 -40.64 -27.97 -6.49
N ALA A 6 -40.29 -27.86 -7.77
CA ALA A 6 -38.88 -27.84 -8.16
C ALA A 6 -38.21 -26.62 -7.50
N PRO A 7 -36.98 -26.73 -6.98
CA PRO A 7 -36.29 -25.58 -6.41
C PRO A 7 -36.04 -24.54 -7.51
N LYS A 8 -36.53 -23.32 -7.30
CA LYS A 8 -36.11 -22.15 -8.08
C LYS A 8 -34.67 -21.83 -7.69
N VAL A 9 -33.74 -22.07 -8.62
CA VAL A 9 -32.39 -21.51 -8.54
C VAL A 9 -32.46 -20.07 -9.02
N VAL A 10 -32.23 -19.11 -8.12
CA VAL A 10 -32.03 -17.70 -8.48
C VAL A 10 -30.52 -17.49 -8.58
N MET A 11 -29.98 -17.43 -9.79
CA MET A 11 -28.62 -16.93 -10.00
C MET A 11 -28.66 -15.40 -10.07
N ALA A 12 -28.19 -14.74 -9.02
CA ALA A 12 -27.85 -13.32 -9.08
C ALA A 12 -26.43 -13.22 -9.67
N GLY A 13 -26.34 -13.12 -10.99
CA GLY A 13 -25.09 -12.76 -11.67
C GLY A 13 -24.75 -11.32 -11.35
N GLY A 14 -23.76 -11.11 -10.47
CA GLY A 14 -23.17 -9.79 -10.26
C GLY A 14 -22.42 -9.39 -11.53
N TYR A 15 -22.96 -8.46 -12.29
CA TYR A 15 -22.19 -7.81 -13.36
C TYR A 15 -21.23 -6.82 -12.68
N ALA A 16 -19.92 -7.08 -12.77
CA ALA A 16 -18.94 -6.02 -12.62
C ALA A 16 -19.06 -5.14 -13.86
N GLN A 17 -19.84 -4.06 -13.77
CA GLN A 17 -19.85 -3.06 -14.82
C GLN A 17 -18.56 -2.24 -14.70
N ASP A 18 -17.77 -2.22 -15.77
CA ASP A 18 -16.69 -1.26 -15.92
C ASP A 18 -17.30 0.13 -16.10
N LEU A 19 -17.34 0.89 -15.00
CA LEU A 19 -17.82 2.27 -14.98
C LEU A 19 -16.68 3.28 -15.23
N SER A 20 -15.50 2.84 -15.67
CA SER A 20 -14.38 3.75 -16.01
C SER A 20 -14.76 4.79 -17.07
N GLN A 21 -15.76 4.46 -17.90
CA GLN A 21 -16.24 5.30 -19.00
C GLN A 21 -17.43 6.19 -18.62
N VAL A 22 -18.00 6.05 -17.42
CA VAL A 22 -19.08 6.93 -16.98
C VAL A 22 -18.49 8.28 -16.61
N PRO A 23 -18.93 9.40 -17.22
CA PRO A 23 -18.49 10.72 -16.83
C PRO A 23 -18.86 10.96 -15.37
N VAL A 24 -17.88 10.88 -14.47
CA VAL A 24 -18.05 11.30 -13.09
C VAL A 24 -18.02 12.82 -13.11
N ASN A 25 -19.14 13.46 -12.77
CA ASN A 25 -19.14 14.89 -12.51
C ASN A 25 -18.36 15.13 -11.21
N SER A 26 -17.04 15.30 -11.33
CA SER A 26 -16.05 15.35 -10.24
C SER A 26 -16.03 16.67 -9.47
N SER A 27 -17.01 17.52 -9.71
CA SER A 27 -17.14 18.88 -9.18
C SER A 27 -17.56 18.90 -7.71
N ASP A 28 -18.34 17.91 -7.27
CA ASP A 28 -18.99 17.90 -5.95
C ASP A 28 -18.39 16.88 -4.97
N LEU A 29 -17.35 16.15 -5.38
CA LEU A 29 -16.70 15.17 -4.52
C LEU A 29 -15.63 15.84 -3.66
N PRO A 30 -15.55 15.55 -2.35
CA PRO A 30 -14.44 16.01 -1.52
C PRO A 30 -13.14 15.50 -2.15
N ARG A 31 -12.34 16.42 -2.69
CA ARG A 31 -11.00 16.09 -3.16
C ARG A 31 -10.06 16.11 -1.97
N PRO A 32 -9.12 15.15 -1.88
CA PRO A 32 -8.04 15.26 -0.91
C PRO A 32 -7.29 16.57 -1.15
N ALA A 33 -6.85 17.23 -0.07
CA ALA A 33 -6.15 18.52 -0.14
C ALA A 33 -4.80 18.44 -0.86
N ILE A 34 -4.23 17.22 -0.95
CA ILE A 34 -3.02 16.86 -1.68
C ILE A 34 -3.43 15.84 -2.71
N THR A 35 -3.04 16.04 -3.96
CA THR A 35 -3.26 15.07 -5.04
C THR A 35 -2.11 14.09 -5.16
N ALA A 36 -2.30 12.97 -5.87
CA ALA A 36 -1.23 12.01 -6.17
C ALA A 36 -0.01 12.68 -6.86
N ALA A 37 -0.24 13.71 -7.67
CA ALA A 37 0.82 14.46 -8.34
C ALA A 37 1.63 15.38 -7.41
N ASP A 38 1.06 15.76 -6.27
CA ASP A 38 1.71 16.60 -5.26
C ASP A 38 2.61 15.78 -4.32
N VAL A 39 2.61 14.44 -4.44
CA VAL A 39 3.38 13.54 -3.57
C VAL A 39 4.80 13.39 -4.06
N THR A 40 5.74 14.10 -3.43
CA THR A 40 7.16 14.11 -3.81
C THR A 40 8.10 13.58 -2.72
N ASP A 41 7.61 13.43 -1.49
CA ASP A 41 8.40 13.07 -0.32
C ASP A 41 7.53 12.37 0.74
N ARG A 42 8.14 12.02 1.87
CA ARG A 42 7.47 11.30 2.97
C ARG A 42 6.35 12.11 3.62
N GLU A 43 6.55 13.43 3.77
CA GLU A 43 5.59 14.31 4.43
C GLU A 43 4.33 14.48 3.57
N THR A 44 4.52 14.75 2.28
CA THR A 44 3.44 14.79 1.29
C THR A 44 2.75 13.44 1.13
N LEU A 45 3.50 12.33 1.20
CA LEU A 45 2.93 10.96 1.18
C LEU A 45 2.03 10.69 2.39
N THR A 46 2.46 11.06 3.59
CA THR A 46 1.64 10.94 4.80
C THR A 46 0.37 11.77 4.66
N THR A 47 0.50 13.02 4.24
CA THR A 47 -0.63 13.93 4.06
C THR A 47 -1.63 13.38 3.03
N PHE A 48 -1.15 12.79 1.94
CA PHE A 48 -1.98 12.15 0.92
C PHE A 48 -2.76 10.95 1.47
N VAL A 49 -2.09 10.06 2.21
CA VAL A 49 -2.73 8.86 2.78
C VAL A 49 -3.75 9.25 3.87
N GLU A 50 -3.45 10.23 4.71
CA GLU A 50 -4.38 10.75 5.72
C GLU A 50 -5.59 11.44 5.07
N ALA A 51 -5.38 12.17 3.97
CA ALA A 51 -6.49 12.73 3.19
C ALA A 51 -7.37 11.62 2.59
N ALA A 52 -6.77 10.51 2.15
CA ALA A 52 -7.51 9.33 1.71
C ALA A 52 -8.34 8.71 2.84
N VAL A 53 -7.78 8.56 4.05
CA VAL A 53 -8.55 8.14 5.25
C VAL A 53 -9.80 9.00 5.41
N GLN A 54 -9.63 10.33 5.42
CA GLN A 54 -10.76 11.24 5.64
C GLN A 54 -11.80 11.13 4.53
N ALA A 55 -11.37 11.01 3.27
CA ALA A 55 -12.28 10.86 2.14
C ALA A 55 -13.11 9.56 2.23
N PHE A 56 -12.48 8.42 2.54
CA PHE A 56 -13.20 7.14 2.72
C PHE A 56 -14.16 7.20 3.91
N ARG A 57 -13.75 7.77 5.05
CA ARG A 57 -14.61 7.92 6.23
C ARG A 57 -15.80 8.83 5.97
N ALA A 58 -15.56 10.00 5.38
CA ALA A 58 -16.61 10.98 5.08
C ALA A 58 -17.64 10.41 4.10
N ALA A 59 -17.19 9.74 3.04
CA ALA A 59 -18.09 9.09 2.09
C ALA A 59 -18.95 8.00 2.74
N TYR A 60 -18.35 7.17 3.59
CA TYR A 60 -19.09 6.15 4.33
C TYR A 60 -20.11 6.76 5.30
N VAL A 61 -19.75 7.81 6.04
CA VAL A 61 -20.68 8.50 6.96
C VAL A 61 -21.85 9.13 6.20
N ALA A 62 -21.60 9.69 5.02
CA ALA A 62 -22.61 10.39 4.24
C ALA A 62 -23.69 9.47 3.62
N GLY A 63 -23.33 8.23 3.24
CA GLY A 63 -24.30 7.33 2.61
C GLY A 63 -23.88 5.86 2.54
N GLY A 64 -23.04 5.42 3.48
CA GLY A 64 -22.61 4.03 3.61
C GLY A 64 -21.77 3.53 2.44
N TRP A 65 -21.85 2.22 2.21
CA TRP A 65 -21.04 1.53 1.18
C TRP A 65 -21.27 2.03 -0.24
N SER A 66 -22.50 2.41 -0.59
CA SER A 66 -22.82 2.94 -1.93
C SER A 66 -22.08 4.24 -2.24
N SER A 67 -21.84 5.07 -1.24
CA SER A 67 -21.16 6.36 -1.39
C SER A 67 -19.64 6.22 -1.59
N LEU A 68 -19.05 5.05 -1.30
CA LEU A 68 -17.63 4.81 -1.55
C LEU A 68 -17.29 4.72 -3.04
N SER A 69 -18.26 4.41 -3.90
CA SER A 69 -18.05 4.26 -5.35
C SER A 69 -17.45 5.53 -5.98
N ALA A 70 -18.00 6.69 -5.62
CA ALA A 70 -17.52 7.98 -6.12
C ALA A 70 -16.10 8.28 -5.63
N THR A 71 -15.81 8.07 -4.34
CA THR A 71 -14.47 8.23 -3.76
C THR A 71 -13.44 7.32 -4.43
N ARG A 72 -13.78 6.05 -4.66
CA ARG A 72 -12.91 5.09 -5.37
C ARG A 72 -12.60 5.57 -6.79
N ASN A 73 -13.61 6.08 -7.51
CA ASN A 73 -13.41 6.59 -8.86
C ASN A 73 -12.54 7.84 -8.88
N THR A 74 -12.67 8.74 -7.90
CA THR A 74 -11.76 9.89 -7.75
C THR A 74 -10.32 9.43 -7.59
N PHE A 75 -10.03 8.52 -6.65
CA PHE A 75 -8.66 8.03 -6.44
C PHE A 75 -8.09 7.24 -7.64
N ARG A 76 -8.95 6.61 -8.44
CA ARG A 76 -8.53 5.95 -9.70
C ARG A 76 -8.20 6.96 -10.80
N ALA A 77 -9.00 8.01 -10.92
CA ALA A 77 -8.79 9.05 -11.93
C ALA A 77 -7.56 9.92 -11.61
N GLU A 78 -7.29 10.12 -10.32
CA GLU A 78 -6.19 10.95 -9.84
C GLU A 78 -4.86 10.20 -9.75
N GLY A 79 -4.88 8.91 -9.40
CA GLY A 79 -3.68 8.11 -9.20
C GLY A 79 -2.85 7.96 -10.47
N SER A 80 -1.56 8.27 -10.36
CA SER A 80 -0.57 7.83 -11.34
C SER A 80 -0.15 6.39 -11.00
N GLY A 81 0.31 5.60 -11.97
CA GLY A 81 0.77 4.23 -11.72
C GLY A 81 1.78 4.14 -10.56
N SER A 82 2.58 5.19 -10.35
CA SER A 82 3.57 5.30 -9.29
C SER A 82 2.99 5.62 -7.91
N VAL A 83 2.03 6.56 -7.82
CA VAL A 83 1.37 7.00 -6.58
C VAL A 83 -0.14 6.73 -6.64
N HIS A 84 -0.60 5.76 -5.86
CA HIS A 84 -2.01 5.38 -5.80
C HIS A 84 -2.38 4.80 -4.43
N VAL A 85 -3.65 4.94 -4.07
CA VAL A 85 -4.18 4.41 -2.81
C VAL A 85 -4.55 2.93 -2.94
N TRP A 86 -4.27 2.16 -1.90
CA TRP A 86 -4.80 0.82 -1.67
C TRP A 86 -5.44 0.74 -0.29
N VAL A 87 -6.48 -0.08 -0.15
CA VAL A 87 -7.18 -0.31 1.12
C VAL A 87 -7.35 -1.81 1.34
N VAL A 88 -6.95 -2.28 2.52
CA VAL A 88 -7.09 -3.67 2.97
C VAL A 88 -7.96 -3.69 4.22
N SER A 89 -8.91 -4.63 4.28
CA SER A 89 -9.65 -4.94 5.49
C SER A 89 -8.77 -5.78 6.41
N ASP A 90 -8.60 -5.43 7.69
CA ASP A 90 -7.87 -6.29 8.63
C ASP A 90 -8.62 -7.61 8.93
N GLU A 91 -9.95 -7.61 8.76
CA GLU A 91 -10.78 -8.79 8.76
C GLU A 91 -10.49 -9.63 7.51
N GLY A 92 -9.63 -10.63 7.66
CA GLY A 92 -9.27 -11.57 6.60
C GLY A 92 -8.27 -11.04 5.56
N TYR A 93 -7.74 -9.84 5.73
CA TYR A 93 -6.75 -9.22 4.83
C TYR A 93 -7.22 -9.06 3.37
N TYR A 94 -8.52 -8.87 3.14
CA TYR A 94 -9.05 -8.67 1.79
C TYR A 94 -8.73 -7.28 1.25
N ILE A 95 -8.34 -7.20 -0.02
CA ILE A 95 -8.14 -5.94 -0.73
C ILE A 95 -9.51 -5.36 -1.07
N VAL A 96 -9.87 -4.26 -0.42
CA VAL A 96 -11.16 -3.57 -0.58
C VAL A 96 -11.11 -2.55 -1.72
N PHE A 97 -9.92 -2.01 -1.99
CA PHE A 97 -9.68 -1.05 -3.05
C PHE A 97 -8.21 -1.09 -3.50
N HIS A 98 -7.97 -0.98 -4.80
CA HIS A 98 -6.64 -0.76 -5.34
C HIS A 98 -6.71 0.20 -6.55
N GLY A 99 -6.13 1.39 -6.41
CA GLY A 99 -6.25 2.45 -7.42
C GLY A 99 -5.76 2.07 -8.81
N SER A 100 -4.62 1.36 -8.90
CA SER A 100 -3.99 0.98 -10.17
C SER A 100 -4.22 -0.49 -10.60
N GLN A 101 -4.59 -1.39 -9.69
CA GLN A 101 -4.64 -2.84 -9.94
C GLN A 101 -5.99 -3.40 -9.47
N GLN A 102 -7.06 -2.91 -10.10
CA GLN A 102 -8.45 -3.23 -9.72
C GLN A 102 -8.77 -4.73 -9.73
N HIS A 103 -8.07 -5.52 -10.56
CA HIS A 103 -8.23 -6.98 -10.61
C HIS A 103 -7.90 -7.68 -9.27
N ARG A 104 -7.23 -7.00 -8.32
CA ARG A 104 -6.93 -7.52 -6.99
C ARG A 104 -8.05 -7.32 -5.98
N GLU A 105 -9.04 -6.48 -6.27
CA GLU A 105 -10.13 -6.19 -5.33
C GLU A 105 -10.97 -7.45 -5.10
N GLY A 106 -11.22 -7.76 -3.82
CA GLY A 106 -11.90 -8.98 -3.38
C GLY A 106 -10.97 -10.17 -3.13
N GLU A 107 -9.69 -10.09 -3.50
CA GLU A 107 -8.70 -11.12 -3.18
C GLU A 107 -8.05 -10.88 -1.81
N CYS A 108 -7.51 -11.94 -1.21
CA CYS A 108 -6.68 -11.82 -0.01
C CYS A 108 -5.33 -11.17 -0.38
N ALA A 109 -4.88 -10.21 0.43
CA ALA A 109 -3.55 -9.65 0.33
C ALA A 109 -2.51 -10.77 0.53
N ASN A 110 -1.56 -10.88 -0.39
CA ASN A 110 -0.51 -11.89 -0.32
C ASN A 110 0.55 -11.49 0.72
N LEU A 111 0.32 -11.87 1.98
CA LEU A 111 1.20 -11.58 3.12
C LEU A 111 2.58 -12.25 3.03
N GLY A 112 2.71 -13.31 2.22
CA GLY A 112 3.97 -14.01 1.99
C GLY A 112 4.76 -13.49 0.81
N ARG A 113 4.28 -12.44 0.12
CA ARG A 113 4.98 -11.86 -1.02
C ARG A 113 6.22 -11.11 -0.54
N GLU A 114 7.36 -11.55 -1.04
CA GLU A 114 8.65 -10.94 -0.79
C GLU A 114 9.08 -10.05 -1.97
N ASP A 115 9.89 -9.03 -1.66
CA ASP A 115 10.66 -8.31 -2.67
C ASP A 115 11.99 -9.03 -2.98
N VAL A 116 12.82 -8.46 -3.85
CA VAL A 116 14.14 -9.03 -4.22
C VAL A 116 15.13 -9.15 -3.05
N ASN A 117 14.86 -8.48 -1.93
CA ASN A 117 15.68 -8.51 -0.72
C ASN A 117 15.09 -9.44 0.37
N GLY A 118 14.00 -10.16 0.08
CA GLY A 118 13.32 -11.03 1.04
C GLY A 118 12.39 -10.30 2.01
N ILE A 119 12.06 -9.03 1.76
CA ILE A 119 11.17 -8.24 2.64
C ILE A 119 9.72 -8.61 2.31
N GLN A 120 8.97 -9.10 3.30
CA GLN A 120 7.53 -9.35 3.20
C GLN A 120 6.73 -8.03 3.28
N PHE A 121 6.94 -7.15 2.31
CA PHE A 121 6.50 -5.75 2.38
C PHE A 121 4.98 -5.58 2.58
N VAL A 122 4.15 -6.50 2.07
CA VAL A 122 2.69 -6.47 2.31
C VAL A 122 2.38 -6.67 3.79
N ARG A 123 3.05 -7.63 4.44
CA ARG A 123 2.91 -7.88 5.88
C ARG A 123 3.39 -6.69 6.70
N GLU A 124 4.56 -6.15 6.35
CA GLU A 124 5.16 -5.01 7.06
C GLU A 124 4.29 -3.75 6.95
N LEU A 125 3.75 -3.44 5.77
CA LEU A 125 2.86 -2.29 5.57
C LEU A 125 1.55 -2.44 6.38
N ILE A 126 0.97 -3.63 6.38
CA ILE A 126 -0.23 -3.90 7.19
C ILE A 126 0.07 -3.78 8.68
N ALA A 127 1.21 -4.29 9.14
CA ALA A 127 1.64 -4.17 10.53
C ALA A 127 1.87 -2.69 10.93
N ALA A 128 2.53 -1.91 10.07
CA ALA A 128 2.73 -0.48 10.28
C ALA A 128 1.40 0.29 10.39
N GLY A 129 0.45 0.02 9.49
CA GLY A 129 -0.87 0.63 9.55
C GLY A 129 -1.65 0.24 10.80
N ALA A 130 -1.61 -1.04 11.19
CA ALA A 130 -2.25 -1.54 12.40
C ALA A 130 -1.64 -0.96 13.69
N ALA A 131 -0.36 -0.57 13.66
CA ALA A 131 0.32 0.11 14.76
C ALA A 131 0.00 1.63 14.84
N GLY A 132 -0.87 2.14 13.97
CA GLY A 132 -1.32 3.53 13.96
C GLY A 132 -0.59 4.43 12.97
N GLY A 133 0.22 3.87 12.08
CA GLY A 133 0.94 4.64 11.06
C GLY A 133 2.42 4.27 10.99
N GLY A 134 2.95 4.10 9.78
CA GLY A 134 4.39 3.89 9.60
C GLY A 134 4.84 3.76 8.16
N TYR A 135 6.15 3.90 7.97
CA TYR A 135 6.82 3.74 6.68
C TYR A 135 7.45 2.36 6.56
N VAL A 136 7.44 1.83 5.35
CA VAL A 136 8.16 0.60 4.97
C VAL A 136 8.91 0.87 3.68
N GLU A 137 10.21 0.57 3.67
CA GLU A 137 11.04 0.61 2.48
C GLU A 137 11.15 -0.79 1.88
N TYR A 138 10.96 -0.92 0.58
CA TYR A 138 10.98 -2.19 -0.14
C TYR A 138 11.24 -1.97 -1.62
N ALA A 139 11.64 -3.02 -2.33
CA ALA A 139 11.85 -2.97 -3.77
C ALA A 139 10.56 -3.36 -4.53
N TYR A 140 10.20 -2.61 -5.57
CA TYR A 140 9.00 -2.87 -6.38
C TYR A 140 9.18 -2.46 -7.84
N ASN A 141 8.39 -3.04 -8.75
CA ASN A 141 8.40 -2.63 -10.16
C ASN A 141 8.00 -1.17 -10.28
N ASN A 142 8.87 -0.31 -10.81
CA ASN A 142 8.48 1.04 -11.16
C ASN A 142 7.83 1.06 -12.55
N PRO A 143 6.54 1.41 -12.67
CA PRO A 143 5.86 1.46 -13.97
C PRO A 143 6.41 2.55 -14.91
N GLU A 144 7.20 3.49 -14.39
CA GLU A 144 7.83 4.56 -15.18
C GLU A 144 9.20 4.14 -15.77
N ILE A 145 9.76 3.01 -15.33
CA ILE A 145 11.04 2.49 -15.80
C ILE A 145 10.81 1.16 -16.51
N GLU A 146 10.95 1.18 -17.84
CA GLU A 146 10.89 -0.03 -18.65
C GLU A 146 12.04 -0.98 -18.26
N SER A 147 11.75 -2.28 -18.12
CA SER A 147 12.71 -3.35 -17.76
C SER A 147 13.24 -3.34 -16.32
N ASP A 148 12.63 -2.61 -15.39
CA ASP A 148 12.97 -2.68 -13.94
C ASP A 148 12.40 -3.93 -13.23
N GLU A 149 12.04 -4.96 -13.98
CA GLU A 149 11.38 -6.16 -13.47
C GLU A 149 12.33 -7.07 -12.68
N ASP A 150 13.62 -7.04 -13.03
CA ASP A 150 14.67 -7.82 -12.39
C ASP A 150 15.41 -7.01 -11.31
N THR A 151 15.60 -5.70 -11.52
CA THR A 151 16.34 -4.84 -10.59
C THR A 151 15.48 -4.30 -9.47
N ARG A 152 14.21 -3.99 -9.75
CA ARG A 152 13.24 -3.34 -8.85
C ARG A 152 13.73 -2.00 -8.28
N SER A 153 12.92 -0.97 -8.43
CA SER A 153 13.19 0.34 -7.83
C SER A 153 12.88 0.34 -6.34
N SER A 154 13.67 1.10 -5.59
CA SER A 154 13.41 1.39 -4.18
C SER A 154 12.12 2.19 -4.04
N LYS A 155 11.20 1.69 -3.22
CA LYS A 155 9.91 2.28 -2.92
C LYS A 155 9.75 2.49 -1.42
N VAL A 156 9.21 3.65 -1.04
CA VAL A 156 8.75 3.91 0.32
C VAL A 156 7.23 3.91 0.32
N GLY A 157 6.65 2.98 1.07
CA GLY A 157 5.23 2.97 1.37
C GLY A 157 4.97 3.60 2.73
N TYR A 158 3.84 4.30 2.85
CA TYR A 158 3.27 4.70 4.12
C TYR A 158 1.88 4.07 4.24
N ALA A 159 1.59 3.52 5.41
CA ALA A 159 0.30 2.94 5.73
C ALA A 159 -0.16 3.40 7.11
N THR A 160 -1.47 3.62 7.23
CA THR A 160 -2.17 3.95 8.48
C THR A 160 -3.47 3.16 8.54
N SER A 161 -4.19 3.25 9.66
CA SER A 161 -5.47 2.59 9.84
C SER A 161 -6.61 3.55 10.13
N PHE A 162 -7.82 3.14 9.78
CA PHE A 162 -9.03 3.85 10.18
C PHE A 162 -10.18 2.89 10.45
N THR A 163 -11.09 3.29 11.32
CA THR A 163 -12.34 2.57 11.57
C THR A 163 -13.52 3.27 10.94
N LEU A 164 -14.56 2.49 10.65
CA LEU A 164 -15.85 2.97 10.19
C LEU A 164 -16.90 2.75 11.29
N PRO A 165 -17.91 3.63 11.42
CA PRO A 165 -19.01 3.42 12.35
C PRO A 165 -19.64 2.03 12.21
N GLY A 166 -19.73 1.31 13.33
CA GLY A 166 -20.23 -0.08 13.38
C GLY A 166 -19.18 -1.14 13.03
N ARG A 167 -17.92 -0.76 12.79
CA ARG A 167 -16.77 -1.64 12.54
C ARG A 167 -15.53 -1.22 13.33
N ASP A 168 -15.71 -0.91 14.62
CA ASP A 168 -14.61 -0.39 15.45
C ASP A 168 -13.55 -1.45 15.82
N LYS A 169 -13.87 -2.74 15.66
CA LYS A 169 -12.98 -3.87 15.99
C LYS A 169 -12.14 -4.35 14.81
N ASN A 170 -12.50 -3.93 13.59
CA ASN A 170 -11.91 -4.40 12.35
C ASN A 170 -11.49 -3.17 11.52
N PRO A 171 -10.37 -2.49 11.87
CA PRO A 171 -9.84 -1.37 11.09
C PRO A 171 -9.54 -1.73 9.63
N PHE A 172 -9.69 -0.74 8.77
CA PHE A 172 -9.14 -0.76 7.42
C PHE A 172 -7.73 -0.22 7.46
N ILE A 173 -6.81 -0.89 6.79
CA ILE A 173 -5.47 -0.37 6.51
C ILE A 173 -5.51 0.33 5.16
N VAL A 174 -5.02 1.56 5.11
CA VAL A 174 -4.88 2.33 3.88
C VAL A 174 -3.44 2.76 3.71
N GLY A 175 -2.96 2.71 2.47
CA GLY A 175 -1.61 3.19 2.17
C GLY A 175 -1.44 3.62 0.73
N SER A 176 -0.25 4.17 0.49
CA SER A 176 0.27 4.57 -0.81
C SER A 176 1.80 4.45 -0.76
N GLY A 177 2.50 4.76 -1.86
CA GLY A 177 3.96 4.86 -1.83
C GLY A 177 4.54 5.61 -3.01
N ILE A 178 5.78 6.05 -2.85
CA ILE A 178 6.60 6.76 -3.84
C ILE A 178 7.89 5.99 -4.10
N TYR A 179 8.40 6.07 -5.32
CA TYR A 179 9.75 5.60 -5.62
C TYR A 179 10.76 6.66 -5.21
N HIS A 180 11.91 6.24 -4.68
CA HIS A 180 13.04 7.15 -4.58
C HIS A 180 13.50 7.52 -6.00
N GLY A 181 13.81 8.81 -6.23
CA GLY A 181 14.42 9.26 -7.47
C GLY A 181 15.64 8.39 -7.78
N SER A 182 15.80 7.99 -9.04
CA SER A 182 16.73 6.94 -9.49
C SER A 182 18.20 7.30 -9.24
N GLU A 183 18.68 7.10 -8.02
CA GLU A 183 20.10 6.95 -7.72
C GLU A 183 20.39 5.46 -7.46
N LEU A 184 20.41 4.66 -8.53
CA LEU A 184 21.05 3.34 -8.64
C LEU A 184 20.60 2.25 -7.61
N PRO A 185 20.77 0.95 -7.94
CA PRO A 185 20.19 -0.12 -7.13
C PRO A 185 20.76 -0.10 -5.71
N MET A 186 19.86 -0.16 -4.73
CA MET A 186 20.17 -0.44 -3.32
C MET A 186 21.18 -1.58 -3.26
N ALA A 187 22.41 -1.26 -2.86
CA ALA A 187 23.41 -2.26 -2.58
C ALA A 187 22.90 -3.21 -1.48
N LEU A 188 23.24 -4.49 -1.65
CA LEU A 188 22.93 -5.68 -0.86
C LEU A 188 22.81 -5.49 0.69
N PRO A 189 22.04 -6.35 1.38
CA PRO A 189 21.44 -6.03 2.67
C PRO A 189 22.46 -6.04 3.80
N PHE A 190 22.55 -4.95 4.56
CA PHE A 190 23.06 -4.99 5.91
C PHE A 190 21.89 -5.08 6.89
N VAL A 191 21.81 -6.22 7.57
CA VAL A 191 20.92 -6.47 8.70
C VAL A 191 21.13 -5.39 9.77
N ALA A 192 20.16 -4.50 9.96
CA ALA A 192 20.11 -3.62 11.13
C ALA A 192 18.72 -3.68 11.78
N ARG A 193 18.61 -4.72 12.60
CA ARG A 193 17.66 -4.93 13.70
C ARG A 193 17.47 -3.66 14.54
N VAL A 194 16.20 -3.26 14.70
CA VAL A 194 15.61 -2.56 15.86
C VAL A 194 16.46 -1.40 16.46
N ALA A 195 16.16 -0.17 16.06
CA ALA A 195 16.50 0.99 16.88
C ALA A 195 15.45 1.12 18.00
N LYS A 196 15.76 0.53 19.16
CA LYS A 196 15.15 0.92 20.44
C LYS A 196 16.28 1.35 21.36
N ASP A 197 16.26 2.63 21.66
CA ASP A 197 16.96 3.34 22.73
C ASP A 197 18.49 3.41 22.69
N ALA A 198 18.93 4.65 22.90
CA ALA A 198 20.28 5.08 23.17
C ALA A 198 21.04 4.15 24.12
N LEU A 199 22.33 3.93 23.85
CA LEU A 199 23.38 3.86 24.87
C LEU A 199 24.76 3.93 24.19
N ASN A 200 25.30 5.14 24.21
CA ASN A 200 26.70 5.53 24.39
C ASN A 200 27.75 4.39 24.54
N VAL A 201 28.53 4.10 23.49
CA VAL A 201 29.81 3.38 23.60
C VAL A 201 30.84 4.04 22.66
N PRO A 202 32.07 4.37 23.13
CA PRO A 202 33.04 5.10 22.32
C PRO A 202 33.69 4.25 21.24
N LEU A 203 34.01 4.92 20.13
CA LEU A 203 34.67 4.41 18.93
C LEU A 203 36.04 3.78 19.29
N VAL A 204 36.22 2.48 19.08
CA VAL A 204 37.55 1.84 19.09
C VAL A 204 38.10 1.86 17.68
N THR A 205 39.15 2.65 17.46
CA THR A 205 39.94 2.67 16.21
C THR A 205 40.75 1.38 16.10
N LEU A 206 40.41 0.51 15.15
CA LEU A 206 41.21 -0.65 14.78
C LEU A 206 42.31 -0.22 13.79
N HIS A 207 43.56 -0.18 14.25
CA HIS A 207 44.74 -0.06 13.39
C HIS A 207 45.04 -1.42 12.73
N PHE A 208 44.93 -1.49 11.40
CA PHE A 208 45.42 -2.63 10.62
C PHE A 208 46.93 -2.51 10.39
N HIS A 209 47.69 -3.52 10.82
CA HIS A 209 49.11 -3.66 10.53
C HIS A 209 49.30 -4.73 9.43
N PRO A 210 49.98 -4.45 8.31
CA PRO A 210 50.14 -5.42 7.23
C PRO A 210 51.47 -6.15 7.37
N SER A 211 51.47 -7.38 7.90
CA SER A 211 52.65 -8.26 7.79
C SER A 211 52.27 -9.73 7.84
N PHE A 212 51.96 -10.34 6.69
CA PHE A 212 52.15 -11.79 6.49
C PHE A 212 52.54 -12.07 5.03
N PHE A 213 53.85 -12.08 4.79
CA PHE A 213 54.48 -12.83 3.71
C PHE A 213 55.09 -14.08 4.36
N TRP A 214 54.76 -15.28 3.89
CA TRP A 214 55.72 -16.39 3.79
C TRP A 214 55.37 -17.31 2.63
N ARG A 215 56.42 -17.73 1.92
CA ARG A 215 56.48 -18.45 0.65
C ARG A 215 56.14 -19.93 0.78
N ALA A 216 55.76 -20.51 -0.36
CA ALA A 216 55.84 -21.94 -0.63
C ALA A 216 57.25 -22.34 -1.12
N GLN A 217 57.64 -23.56 -0.73
CA GLN A 217 58.81 -24.38 -1.14
C GLN A 217 60.20 -23.91 -0.67
#